data_AF-A0A1Q7IQA3-F1
#
_entry.id   AF-A0A1Q7IQA3-F1
#
_cell.length_a   1.000
_cell.length_b   1.000
_cell.length_c   1.000
_cell.angle_alpha   90.00
_cell.angle_beta   90.00
_cell.angle_gamma   90.00
#
_symmetry.space_group_name_H-M   'P 1'
#
loop_
_entity.id
_entity.type
_entity.pdbx_description
1 polymer ?
#
loop_
_entity_poly.entity_id
_entity_poly.type
_entity_poly.pdbx_seq_one_letter_code
_entity_poly.pdbx_strand_id
1 'polypeptide(L)'
;MVGENAWAEIERRIGVWARSKQIEAVVWTNLPTTFRGDVGRIPSGDEAVDYLRDLPHEKRGLAEHYIRMAPRQVDTEYRRRFEIELRWTPVGQDCS
;
A
#
# COMPACT_ATOMS: atom_id res chain seq x y z
N MET A 1 6.29 -15.26 26.68
CA MET A 1 7.11 -16.24 25.95
C MET A 1 6.18 -17.03 25.04
N VAL A 2 6.20 -16.76 23.73
CA VAL A 2 5.53 -17.62 22.75
C VAL A 2 6.50 -18.76 22.49
N GLY A 3 6.09 -20.00 22.81
CA GLY A 3 6.93 -21.18 22.70
C GLY A 3 7.36 -21.44 21.25
N GLU A 4 8.52 -22.08 21.09
CA GLU A 4 9.15 -22.45 19.81
C GLU A 4 8.21 -23.20 18.84
N ASN A 5 7.11 -23.74 19.35
CA ASN A 5 6.06 -24.47 18.63
C ASN A 5 5.01 -23.60 17.91
N ALA A 6 4.83 -22.33 18.28
CA ALA A 6 3.80 -21.49 17.65
C ALA A 6 4.19 -20.96 16.26
N TRP A 7 5.47 -20.64 16.06
CA TRP A 7 5.99 -20.14 14.79
C TRP A 7 5.98 -21.22 13.71
N ALA A 8 6.38 -22.45 14.05
CA ALA A 8 6.31 -23.59 13.15
C ALA A 8 4.89 -23.86 12.65
N GLU A 9 3.88 -23.70 13.52
CA GLU A 9 2.48 -23.84 13.12
C GLU A 9 2.01 -22.71 12.20
N ILE A 10 2.43 -21.46 12.46
CA ILE A 10 2.14 -20.33 11.57
C ILE A 10 2.78 -20.54 10.19
N GLU A 11 4.05 -20.90 10.15
CA GLU A 11 4.78 -21.21 8.91
C GLU A 11 4.09 -22.34 8.13
N ARG A 12 3.70 -23.41 8.82
CA ARG A 12 2.97 -24.53 8.21
C ARG A 12 1.65 -24.06 7.61
N ARG A 13 0.88 -23.25 8.33
CA ARG A 13 -0.42 -22.72 7.87
C ARG A 13 -0.27 -21.81 6.65
N ILE A 14 0.71 -20.89 6.69
CA ILE A 14 1.01 -20.00 5.56
C ILE A 14 1.47 -20.82 4.35
N GLY A 15 2.33 -21.83 4.55
CA GLY A 15 2.82 -22.69 3.48
C GLY A 15 1.73 -23.53 2.82
N VAL A 16 0.78 -24.09 3.59
CA VAL A 16 -0.39 -24.79 3.05
C VAL A 16 -1.26 -23.85 2.22
N TRP A 17 -1.55 -22.67 2.75
CA TRP A 17 -2.31 -21.65 2.04
C TRP A 17 -1.63 -21.22 0.72
N ALA A 18 -0.34 -20.89 0.77
CA ALA A 18 0.43 -20.46 -0.40
C ALA A 18 0.43 -21.52 -1.50
N ARG A 19 0.66 -22.80 -1.16
CA ARG A 19 0.61 -23.91 -2.13
C ARG A 19 -0.77 -24.05 -2.78
N SER A 20 -1.86 -23.95 -2.00
CA SER A 20 -3.23 -24.01 -2.55
C SER A 20 -3.56 -22.86 -3.50
N LYS A 21 -2.78 -21.78 -3.45
CA LYS A 21 -2.89 -20.61 -4.33
C LYS A 21 -1.83 -20.54 -5.41
N GLN A 22 -0.96 -21.56 -5.50
CA GLN A 22 0.19 -21.59 -6.42
C GLN A 22 1.12 -20.36 -6.25
N ILE A 23 1.31 -19.90 -5.01
CA ILE A 23 2.22 -18.79 -4.67
C ILE A 23 3.57 -19.39 -4.27
N GLU A 24 4.66 -19.01 -4.96
CA GLU A 24 6.00 -19.52 -4.64
C GLU A 24 6.63 -18.86 -3.40
N ALA A 25 6.31 -17.60 -3.15
CA ALA A 25 6.90 -16.82 -2.05
C ALA A 25 5.89 -15.87 -1.40
N VAL A 26 5.98 -15.72 -0.08
CA VAL A 26 5.16 -14.80 0.72
C VAL A 26 6.08 -13.93 1.56
N VAL A 27 5.90 -12.62 1.46
CA VAL A 27 6.59 -11.64 2.31
C VAL A 27 5.54 -10.94 3.17
N TRP A 28 5.69 -11.02 4.49
CA TRP A 28 4.83 -10.32 5.45
C TRP A 28 5.69 -9.43 6.33
N THR A 29 5.61 -8.11 6.14
CA THR A 29 6.48 -7.17 6.85
C THR A 29 5.95 -6.79 8.23
N ASN A 30 4.66 -7.05 8.52
CA ASN A 30 3.97 -6.64 9.75
C ASN A 30 4.25 -5.18 10.18
N LEU A 31 4.59 -4.31 9.22
CA LEU A 31 4.96 -2.93 9.53
C LEU A 31 3.68 -2.15 9.87
N PRO A 32 3.65 -1.46 11.02
CA PRO A 32 2.50 -0.62 11.34
C PRO A 32 2.42 0.55 10.36
N THR A 33 1.21 0.94 10.00
CA THR A 33 0.98 2.18 9.26
C THR A 33 1.46 3.36 10.12
N THR A 34 2.06 4.37 9.50
CA THR A 34 2.46 5.60 10.18
C THR A 34 1.99 6.80 9.36
N PHE A 35 1.36 7.77 10.02
CA PHE A 35 0.94 9.01 9.38
C PHE A 35 1.36 10.21 10.22
N ARG A 36 2.17 11.10 9.64
CA ARG A 36 2.72 12.30 10.32
C ARG A 36 3.41 12.00 11.67
N GLY A 37 4.00 10.81 11.83
CA GLY A 37 4.68 10.38 13.05
C GLY A 37 3.81 9.57 14.01
N ASP A 38 2.49 9.49 13.78
CA ASP A 38 1.58 8.69 14.59
C ASP A 38 1.54 7.24 14.10
N VAL A 39 2.06 6.33 14.92
CA VAL A 39 2.09 4.88 14.64
C VAL A 39 0.70 4.27 14.81
N GLY A 40 0.31 3.42 13.86
CA GLY A 40 -0.98 2.74 13.82
C GLY A 40 -2.13 3.59 13.28
N ARG A 41 -1.87 4.86 12.93
CA ARG A 41 -2.90 5.77 12.44
C ARG A 41 -3.10 5.63 10.94
N ILE A 42 -4.35 5.49 10.53
CA ILE A 42 -4.77 5.48 9.13
C ILE A 42 -5.39 6.85 8.84
N PRO A 43 -4.86 7.64 7.89
CA PRO A 43 -5.43 8.95 7.56
C PRO A 43 -6.79 8.80 6.88
N SER A 44 -7.69 9.76 7.04
CA SER A 44 -8.88 9.84 6.19
C SER A 44 -8.49 10.15 4.74
N GLY A 45 -9.43 9.98 3.80
CA GLY A 45 -9.23 10.35 2.41
C GLY A 45 -8.86 11.84 2.24
N ASP A 46 -9.51 12.72 3.00
CA ASP A 46 -9.27 14.17 2.95
C ASP A 46 -7.91 14.52 3.56
N GLU A 47 -7.54 13.90 4.69
CA GLU A 47 -6.23 14.11 5.30
C GLU A 47 -5.08 13.65 4.41
N ALA A 48 -5.29 12.58 3.64
CA ALA A 48 -4.32 12.11 2.66
C ALA A 48 -4.16 13.10 1.48
N VAL A 49 -5.26 13.67 1.00
CA VAL A 49 -5.24 14.71 -0.04
C VAL A 49 -4.49 15.95 0.45
N ASP A 50 -4.81 16.43 1.65
CA ASP A 50 -4.17 17.61 2.23
C ASP A 50 -2.67 17.37 2.47
N TYR A 51 -2.32 16.19 2.97
CA TYR A 51 -0.90 15.80 3.10
C TYR A 51 -0.15 15.88 1.77
N LEU A 52 -0.74 15.37 0.68
CA LEU A 52 -0.12 15.40 -0.65
C LEU A 52 -0.04 16.83 -1.22
N ARG A 53 -1.00 17.70 -0.90
CA ARG A 53 -0.98 19.12 -1.29
C ARG A 53 0.15 19.87 -0.60
N ASP A 54 0.40 19.58 0.68
CA ASP A 54 1.39 20.23 1.53
C ASP A 54 2.84 19.78 1.27
N LEU A 55 3.05 18.72 0.47
CA LEU A 55 4.39 18.23 0.18
C LEU A 55 5.24 19.29 -0.55
N PRO A 56 6.54 19.42 -0.21
CA PRO A 56 7.47 20.19 -1.02
C PRO A 56 7.47 19.73 -2.47
N HIS A 57 7.68 20.66 -3.40
CA HIS A 57 7.51 20.42 -4.84
C HIS A 57 8.17 19.13 -5.35
N GLU A 58 9.43 18.88 -4.99
CA GLU A 58 10.16 17.67 -5.38
C GLU A 58 9.49 16.38 -4.87
N LYS A 59 9.11 16.36 -3.59
CA LYS A 59 8.43 15.21 -2.98
C LYS A 59 7.04 15.01 -3.54
N ARG A 60 6.33 16.09 -3.84
CA ARG A 60 5.01 16.04 -4.47
C ARG A 60 5.07 15.44 -5.87
N GLY A 61 6.07 15.82 -6.67
CA GLY A 61 6.30 15.25 -8.00
C GLY A 61 6.57 13.73 -7.94
N LEU A 62 7.39 13.29 -6.99
CA LEU A 62 7.66 11.87 -6.77
C LEU A 62 6.41 11.10 -6.31
N ALA A 63 5.63 11.68 -5.39
CA ALA A 63 4.39 11.09 -4.91
C ALA A 63 3.36 10.95 -6.04
N GLU A 64 3.18 12.00 -6.85
CA GLU A 64 2.32 11.97 -8.04
C GLU A 64 2.75 10.85 -8.99
N HIS A 65 4.04 10.81 -9.35
CA HIS A 65 4.57 9.80 -10.26
C HIS A 65 4.30 8.38 -9.74
N TYR A 66 4.62 8.12 -8.47
CA TYR A 66 4.41 6.82 -7.84
C TYR A 66 2.92 6.41 -7.84
N ILE A 67 2.02 7.33 -7.47
CA ILE A 67 0.58 7.06 -7.41
C ILE A 67 0.00 6.78 -8.79
N ARG A 68 0.42 7.54 -9.81
CA ARG A 68 -0.08 7.39 -11.19
C ARG A 68 0.45 6.13 -11.89
N MET A 69 1.62 5.64 -11.49
CA MET A 69 2.23 4.41 -12.01
C MET A 69 1.63 3.13 -11.41
N ALA A 70 0.91 3.24 -10.30
CA ALA A 70 0.46 2.07 -9.60
C ALA A 70 -0.64 1.31 -10.39
N PRO A 71 -0.63 -0.04 -10.42
CA PRO A 71 -1.48 -0.83 -11.32
C PRO A 71 -2.98 -0.57 -11.14
N ARG A 72 -3.78 -0.76 -12.19
CA ARG A 72 -5.25 -0.54 -12.15
C ARG A 72 -5.96 -1.43 -11.13
N GLN A 73 -5.38 -2.58 -10.82
CA GLN A 73 -5.89 -3.51 -9.81
C GLN A 73 -5.86 -2.93 -8.39
N VAL A 74 -5.05 -1.90 -8.14
CA VAL A 74 -4.94 -1.20 -6.85
C VAL A 74 -5.89 0.01 -6.85
N ASP A 75 -7.19 -0.24 -7.03
CA ASP A 75 -8.24 0.79 -7.00
C ASP A 75 -8.80 0.97 -5.58
N THR A 76 -8.19 1.89 -4.82
CA THR A 76 -8.59 2.22 -3.45
C THR A 76 -9.40 3.51 -3.39
N GLU A 77 -10.15 3.73 -2.31
CA GLU A 77 -10.87 4.99 -2.09
C GLU A 77 -9.92 6.20 -2.16
N TYR A 78 -8.73 6.09 -1.58
CA TYR A 78 -7.69 7.12 -1.66
C TYR A 78 -7.34 7.47 -3.09
N ARG A 79 -7.11 6.47 -3.95
CA ARG A 79 -6.77 6.71 -5.36
C ARG A 79 -7.87 7.48 -6.08
N ARG A 80 -9.13 7.05 -5.93
CA ARG A 80 -10.26 7.76 -6.54
C ARG A 80 -10.35 9.21 -6.06
N ARG A 81 -10.09 9.47 -4.77
CA ARG A 81 -10.02 10.85 -4.26
C ARG A 81 -8.84 11.63 -4.86
N PHE A 82 -7.65 11.05 -4.98
CA PHE A 82 -6.51 11.73 -5.59
C PHE A 82 -6.76 12.08 -7.07
N GLU A 83 -7.46 11.22 -7.81
CA GLU A 83 -7.88 11.50 -9.18
C GLU A 83 -8.84 12.69 -9.24
N ILE A 84 -9.83 12.75 -8.35
CA ILE A 84 -10.82 13.84 -8.32
C ILE A 84 -10.18 15.15 -7.85
N GLU A 85 -9.44 15.12 -6.75
CA GLU A 85 -8.99 16.30 -6.01
C GLU A 85 -7.64 16.87 -6.49
N LEU A 86 -6.77 16.01 -7.04
CA LEU A 86 -5.43 16.37 -7.49
C LEU A 86 -5.24 16.18 -9.00
N ARG A 87 -6.21 15.55 -9.69
CA ARG A 87 -6.14 15.21 -11.12
C ARG A 87 -5.01 14.23 -11.46
N TRP A 88 -4.61 13.41 -10.49
CA TRP A 88 -3.54 12.43 -10.65
C TRP A 88 -4.07 11.13 -11.24
N THR A 89 -4.40 11.15 -12.53
CA THR A 89 -4.96 9.97 -13.22
C THR A 89 -3.89 8.93 -13.53
N PRO A 90 -4.22 7.62 -13.44
CA PRO A 90 -3.30 6.55 -13.79
C PRO A 90 -2.74 6.74 -15.20
N VAL A 91 -1.43 6.58 -15.35
CA VAL A 91 -0.75 6.67 -16.66
C VAL A 91 -0.63 5.29 -17.30
N GLY A 92 -1.67 4.46 -17.13
CA GLY A 92 -1.64 3.02 -17.42
C GLY A 92 -0.73 2.66 -18.59
N GLN A 93 0.15 1.68 -18.34
CA GLN A 93 0.93 1.01 -19.37
C GLN A 93 -0.08 0.43 -20.38
N ASP A 94 -0.34 1.17 -21.46
CA ASP A 94 -0.98 0.61 -22.63
C ASP A 94 -0.08 -0.53 -23.09
N CYS A 95 -0.58 -1.76 -22.97
CA CYS A 95 0.07 -2.92 -23.53
C CYS A 95 0.31 -2.66 -25.04
N SER A 96 1.57 -2.49 -25.42
CA SER A 96 2.05 -2.81 -26.77
C SER A 96 2.61 -4.22 -26.77
#